data_AF-A0A960DZD2-F1
#
_entry.id   AF-A0A960DZD2-F1
#
_cell.length_a   1.000
_cell.length_b   1.000
_cell.length_c   1.000
_cell.angle_alpha   90.00
_cell.angle_beta   90.00
_cell.angle_gamma   90.00
#
_symmetry.space_group_name_H-M   'P 1'
#
loop_
_entity.id
_entity.type
_entity.pdbx_description
1 polymer ?
#
loop_
_entity_poly.entity_id
_entity_poly.type
_entity_poly.pdbx_seq_one_letter_code
_entity_poly.pdbx_strand_id
1 'polypeptide(L)'
;MSIRDRLRNRGHRPGALAAELARGGVVAVPCKLRRTSARGWGAWTDAVVTVGAVPGGGARWATDDAIAVGFASTNDRIDLPFEEVDDVVLRSVRFRTEAFWGMDNDIVVVASDRGTVELALPPGDAEPLATRLAELLLRPIDAG
;
A
#
# COMPACT_ATOMS: atom_id res chain seq x y z
N MET A 1 4.77 18.37 9.31
CA MET A 1 5.49 17.30 10.02
C MET A 1 5.80 16.22 8.99
N SER A 2 7.08 15.92 8.76
CA SER A 2 7.50 15.07 7.64
C SER A 2 7.14 13.61 7.88
N ILE A 3 6.95 12.84 6.81
CA ILE A 3 6.75 11.38 6.91
C ILE A 3 7.91 10.74 7.67
N ARG A 4 9.14 11.21 7.44
CA ARG A 4 10.35 10.78 8.17
C ARG A 4 10.22 10.95 9.69
N ASP A 5 9.50 11.99 10.14
CA ASP A 5 9.32 12.26 11.58
C ASP A 5 8.29 11.32 12.22
N ARG A 6 7.27 10.89 11.46
CA ARG A 6 6.29 9.90 11.92
C ARG A 6 6.85 8.49 11.90
N LEU A 7 7.67 8.18 10.88
CA LEU A 7 8.35 6.89 10.69
C LEU A 7 9.38 6.62 11.81
N ARG A 8 10.18 7.63 12.19
CA ARG A 8 11.20 7.49 13.25
C ARG A 8 10.68 7.11 14.64
N ASN A 9 9.40 7.36 14.95
CA ASN A 9 8.87 7.28 16.32
C ASN A 9 8.22 5.94 16.67
N ARG A 10 8.22 4.93 15.79
CA ARG A 10 7.65 3.61 16.09
C ARG A 10 8.76 2.56 16.16
N GLY A 11 9.00 2.01 17.36
CA GLY A 11 10.00 0.98 17.63
C GLY A 11 9.62 -0.42 17.10
N HIS A 12 9.18 -0.52 15.85
CA HIS A 12 8.89 -1.81 15.21
C HIS A 12 10.17 -2.41 14.62
N ARG A 13 10.42 -3.70 14.86
CA ARG A 13 11.51 -4.42 14.21
C ARG A 13 11.16 -4.60 12.72
N PRO A 14 12.08 -4.36 11.78
CA PRO A 14 11.82 -4.59 10.37
C PRO A 14 11.48 -6.07 10.12
N GLY A 15 10.41 -6.33 9.38
CA GLY A 15 10.07 -7.68 8.92
C GLY A 15 11.03 -8.16 7.82
N ALA A 16 10.91 -9.42 7.40
CA ALA A 16 11.76 -10.02 6.37
C ALA A 16 11.69 -9.24 5.03
N LEU A 17 10.55 -8.60 4.75
CA LEU A 17 10.35 -7.76 3.58
C LEU A 17 11.29 -6.55 3.53
N ALA A 18 11.66 -5.99 4.68
CA ALA A 18 12.49 -4.79 4.74
C ALA A 18 13.85 -4.98 4.05
N ALA A 19 14.47 -6.15 4.25
CA ALA A 19 15.73 -6.50 3.60
C ALA A 19 15.56 -6.64 2.08
N GLU A 20 14.43 -7.16 1.61
CA GLU A 20 14.16 -7.31 0.19
C GLU A 20 13.95 -5.97 -0.50
N LEU A 21 13.15 -5.10 0.11
CA LEU A 21 12.92 -3.74 -0.38
C LEU A 21 14.20 -2.91 -0.39
N ALA A 22 15.05 -3.06 0.64
CA ALA A 22 16.34 -2.36 0.73
C ALA A 22 17.32 -2.75 -0.39
N ARG A 23 17.19 -3.94 -0.99
CA ARG A 23 17.99 -4.33 -2.18
C ARG A 23 17.61 -3.54 -3.43
N GLY A 24 16.46 -2.86 -3.42
CA GLY A 24 16.03 -1.99 -4.51
C GLY A 24 15.54 -2.70 -5.77
N GLY A 25 15.42 -4.03 -5.75
CA GLY A 25 14.86 -4.82 -6.85
C GLY A 25 13.33 -4.79 -6.91
N VAL A 26 12.76 -5.58 -7.83
CA VAL A 26 11.30 -5.79 -7.91
C VAL A 26 10.88 -6.75 -6.79
N VAL A 27 9.84 -6.40 -6.06
CA VAL A 27 9.32 -7.21 -4.94
C VAL A 27 7.80 -7.33 -5.06
N ALA A 28 7.29 -8.56 -4.90
CA ALA A 28 5.87 -8.86 -4.82
C ALA A 28 5.48 -9.07 -3.35
N VAL A 29 4.51 -8.29 -2.88
CA VAL A 29 4.13 -8.21 -1.46
C VAL A 29 2.68 -8.67 -1.31
N PRO A 30 2.43 -9.88 -0.78
CA PRO A 30 1.09 -10.31 -0.42
C PRO A 30 0.52 -9.44 0.70
N CYS A 31 -0.74 -9.03 0.58
CA CYS A 31 -1.40 -8.18 1.56
C CYS A 31 -2.91 -8.38 1.57
N LYS A 32 -3.58 -7.83 2.60
CA LYS A 32 -5.01 -7.54 2.52
C LYS A 32 -5.20 -6.14 1.95
N LEU A 33 -5.98 -6.00 0.89
CA LEU A 33 -6.23 -4.74 0.21
C LEU A 33 -7.71 -4.38 0.29
N ARG A 34 -8.01 -3.10 0.47
CA ARG A 34 -9.32 -2.55 0.11
C ARG A 34 -9.15 -1.22 -0.61
N ARG A 35 -10.11 -0.87 -1.46
CA ARG A 35 -10.14 0.44 -2.12
C ARG A 35 -11.46 1.15 -1.91
N THR A 36 -11.43 2.48 -1.92
CA THR A 36 -12.65 3.25 -2.11
C THR A 36 -13.12 3.14 -3.55
N SER A 37 -14.44 3.09 -3.73
CA SER A 37 -15.12 3.09 -5.03
C SER A 37 -16.28 4.08 -4.99
N ALA A 38 -16.96 4.27 -6.13
CA ALA A 38 -18.20 5.05 -6.19
C ALA A 38 -19.30 4.53 -5.24
N ARG A 39 -19.19 3.28 -4.76
CA ARG A 39 -20.12 2.66 -3.80
C ARG A 39 -19.66 2.74 -2.34
N GLY A 40 -18.60 3.49 -2.07
CA GLY A 40 -17.95 3.58 -0.76
C GLY A 40 -16.78 2.62 -0.62
N TRP A 41 -16.51 2.19 0.61
CA TRP A 41 -15.41 1.26 0.92
C TRP A 41 -15.69 -0.14 0.38
N GLY A 42 -14.75 -0.65 -0.43
CA GLY A 42 -14.72 -2.06 -0.83
C GLY A 42 -14.40 -2.98 0.34
N ALA A 43 -14.65 -4.27 0.13
CA ALA A 43 -14.28 -5.28 1.10
C ALA A 43 -12.75 -5.43 1.16
N TRP A 44 -12.25 -5.91 2.30
CA TRP A 44 -10.87 -6.37 2.40
C TRP A 44 -10.73 -7.68 1.62
N THR A 45 -9.83 -7.71 0.65
CA THR A 45 -9.57 -8.87 -0.22
C THR A 45 -8.09 -9.24 -0.20
N ASP A 46 -7.80 -10.49 -0.59
CA ASP A 46 -6.43 -10.90 -0.85
C ASP A 46 -5.91 -10.24 -2.13
N ALA A 47 -4.69 -9.71 -2.04
CA ALA A 47 -4.05 -9.00 -3.13
C ALA A 47 -2.53 -9.15 -3.08
N VAL A 48 -1.90 -8.80 -4.19
CA VAL A 48 -0.44 -8.67 -4.30
C VAL A 48 -0.12 -7.25 -4.75
N VAL A 49 0.78 -6.59 -4.03
CA VAL A 49 1.38 -5.33 -4.46
C VAL A 49 2.76 -5.62 -5.03
N THR A 50 2.96 -5.29 -6.29
CA THR A 50 4.27 -5.38 -6.95
C THR A 50 4.91 -4.00 -6.94
N VAL A 51 6.01 -3.84 -6.20
CA VAL A 51 6.83 -2.64 -6.20
C VAL A 51 8.03 -2.83 -7.12
N GLY A 52 8.22 -1.87 -8.03
CA GLY A 52 9.30 -1.90 -9.01
C GLY A 52 10.68 -1.64 -8.41
N ALA A 53 11.69 -1.81 -9.26
CA ALA A 53 13.07 -1.48 -8.92
C ALA A 53 13.25 0.04 -8.75
N VAL A 54 14.30 0.44 -8.03
CA VAL A 54 14.68 1.85 -7.90
C VAL A 54 16.10 2.04 -8.39
N PRO A 55 16.38 3.13 -9.11
CA PRO A 55 15.42 4.18 -9.50
C PRO A 55 14.50 3.79 -10.67
N GLY A 56 13.36 4.46 -10.80
CA GLY A 56 12.56 4.51 -12.04
C GLY A 56 11.50 3.41 -12.26
N GLY A 57 11.33 2.47 -11.35
CA GLY A 57 10.21 1.52 -11.39
C GLY A 57 8.86 2.19 -11.07
N GLY A 58 7.76 1.48 -11.35
CA GLY A 58 6.42 1.84 -10.87
C GLY A 58 5.95 0.89 -9.78
N ALA A 59 4.74 1.10 -9.25
CA ALA A 59 4.08 0.13 -8.39
C ALA A 59 2.70 -0.25 -8.95
N ARG A 60 2.31 -1.50 -8.73
CA ARG A 60 1.05 -2.08 -9.19
C ARG A 60 0.41 -2.89 -8.07
N TRP A 61 -0.89 -3.08 -8.16
CA TRP A 61 -1.64 -3.98 -7.29
C TRP A 61 -2.51 -4.91 -8.13
N ALA A 62 -2.68 -6.13 -7.64
CA ALA A 62 -3.48 -7.14 -8.31
C ALA A 62 -4.33 -7.92 -7.31
N THR A 63 -5.53 -8.33 -7.74
CA THR A 63 -6.43 -9.21 -7.00
C THR A 63 -7.30 -9.99 -7.98
N ASP A 64 -7.69 -11.20 -7.58
CA ASP A 64 -8.61 -12.05 -8.35
C ASP A 64 -10.08 -11.81 -7.96
N ASP A 65 -10.37 -10.92 -6.99
CA ASP A 65 -11.74 -10.54 -6.61
C ASP A 65 -12.08 -9.12 -7.07
N ALA A 66 -12.42 -9.00 -8.36
CA ALA A 66 -12.81 -7.74 -8.97
C ALA A 66 -14.01 -7.08 -8.28
N ILE A 67 -14.96 -7.86 -7.77
CA ILE A 67 -16.19 -7.34 -7.17
C ILE A 67 -15.88 -6.68 -5.82
N ALA A 68 -15.07 -7.34 -4.98
CA ALA A 68 -14.68 -6.81 -3.66
C ALA A 68 -14.00 -5.43 -3.78
N VAL A 69 -13.26 -5.23 -4.86
CA VAL A 69 -12.61 -3.95 -5.14
C VAL A 69 -13.45 -3.01 -5.99
N GLY A 70 -14.69 -3.33 -6.38
CA GLY A 70 -15.61 -2.40 -7.04
C GLY A 70 -15.51 -2.35 -8.57
N PHE A 71 -15.04 -3.41 -9.21
CA PHE A 71 -15.11 -3.64 -10.65
C PHE A 71 -16.25 -4.60 -11.01
N ALA A 72 -16.61 -4.66 -12.30
CA ALA A 72 -17.65 -5.57 -12.79
C ALA A 72 -17.23 -7.03 -12.66
N SER A 73 -18.19 -7.92 -12.41
CA SER A 73 -17.98 -9.38 -12.26
C SER A 73 -17.48 -10.08 -13.53
N THR A 74 -17.52 -9.40 -14.67
CA THR A 74 -16.94 -9.89 -15.93
C THR A 74 -15.42 -9.75 -15.98
N ASN A 75 -14.81 -9.05 -15.02
CA ASN A 75 -13.36 -9.04 -14.86
C ASN A 75 -12.97 -10.24 -13.98
N ASP A 76 -12.16 -11.12 -14.54
CA ASP A 76 -11.60 -12.29 -13.88
C ASP A 76 -10.44 -11.94 -12.95
N ARG A 77 -9.64 -10.93 -13.32
CA ARG A 77 -8.53 -10.42 -12.52
C ARG A 77 -8.37 -8.92 -12.71
N ILE A 78 -8.01 -8.25 -11.63
CA ILE A 78 -7.56 -6.86 -11.65
C ILE A 78 -6.05 -6.84 -11.50
N ASP A 79 -5.38 -6.10 -12.38
CA ASP A 79 -3.94 -5.80 -12.31
C ASP A 79 -3.74 -4.38 -12.81
N LEU A 80 -3.57 -3.44 -11.89
CA LEU A 80 -3.59 -2.01 -12.19
C LEU A 80 -2.39 -1.29 -11.56
N PRO A 81 -1.90 -0.22 -12.20
CA PRO A 81 -0.98 0.70 -11.54
C PRO A 81 -1.68 1.45 -10.40
N PHE A 82 -0.87 2.02 -9.50
CA PHE A 82 -1.35 3.14 -8.68
C PHE A 82 -1.31 4.41 -9.54
N GLU A 83 -2.47 5.00 -9.79
CA GLU A 83 -2.61 6.20 -10.64
C GLU A 83 -2.76 7.46 -9.79
N GLU A 84 -2.12 8.55 -10.23
CA GLU A 84 -2.33 9.91 -9.71
C GLU A 84 -2.17 9.99 -8.18
N VAL A 85 -1.16 9.31 -7.64
CA VAL A 85 -0.92 9.24 -6.19
C VAL A 85 -0.42 10.58 -5.66
N ASP A 86 -1.18 11.14 -4.73
CA ASP A 86 -0.88 12.41 -4.08
C ASP A 86 -0.19 12.20 -2.72
N ASP A 87 -0.49 11.09 -2.03
CA ASP A 87 0.07 10.81 -0.71
C ASP A 87 0.17 9.30 -0.43
N VAL A 88 1.15 8.92 0.40
CA VAL A 88 1.33 7.56 0.91
C VAL A 88 1.59 7.64 2.41
N VAL A 89 0.61 7.30 3.25
CA VAL A 89 0.71 7.44 4.71
C VAL A 89 0.53 6.12 5.45
N LEU A 90 0.99 6.09 6.69
CA LEU A 90 0.64 5.04 7.64
C LEU A 90 -0.51 5.50 8.52
N ARG A 91 -1.47 4.60 8.75
CA ARG A 91 -2.46 4.74 9.82
C ARG A 91 -2.48 3.49 10.67
N SER A 92 -2.76 3.65 11.95
CA SER A 92 -2.99 2.51 12.83
C SER A 92 -4.34 1.85 12.54
N VAL A 93 -4.41 0.55 12.81
CA VAL A 93 -5.65 -0.21 12.85
C VAL A 93 -6.61 0.43 13.85
N ARG A 94 -7.86 0.66 13.42
CA ARG A 94 -8.89 1.30 14.26
C ARG A 94 -10.03 0.35 14.62
N PHE A 95 -10.28 -0.63 13.76
CA PHE A 95 -11.41 -1.55 13.91
C PHE A 95 -10.94 -3.00 13.94
N ARG A 96 -11.66 -3.86 14.66
CA ARG A 96 -11.37 -5.30 14.72
C ARG A 96 -11.39 -5.97 13.34
N THR A 97 -12.20 -5.46 12.42
CA THR A 97 -12.29 -5.95 11.04
C THR A 97 -11.05 -5.63 10.19
N GLU A 98 -10.15 -4.77 10.68
CA GLU A 98 -8.87 -4.43 10.06
C GLU A 98 -7.69 -5.15 10.75
N ALA A 99 -7.92 -5.75 11.91
CA ALA A 99 -6.90 -6.31 12.79
C ALA A 99 -6.41 -7.69 12.35
N PHE A 100 -6.15 -7.88 11.05
CA PHE A 100 -5.70 -9.15 10.46
C PHE A 100 -4.44 -9.70 11.15
N TRP A 101 -3.57 -8.80 11.60
CA TRP A 101 -2.35 -9.13 12.36
C TRP A 101 -2.29 -8.40 13.72
N GLY A 102 -3.44 -8.06 14.28
CA GLY A 102 -3.54 -7.39 15.58
C GLY A 102 -3.86 -5.89 15.51
N MET A 103 -4.32 -5.36 16.64
CA MET A 103 -4.79 -3.98 16.78
C MET A 103 -3.65 -2.96 16.78
N ASP A 104 -2.44 -3.37 17.15
CA ASP A 104 -1.28 -2.48 17.26
C ASP A 104 -0.53 -2.33 15.93
N ASN A 105 -1.05 -2.96 14.85
CA ASN A 105 -0.44 -2.93 13.55
C ASN A 105 -0.86 -1.69 12.73
N ASP A 106 -0.12 -1.45 11.65
CA ASP A 106 -0.34 -0.34 10.75
C ASP A 106 -0.85 -0.77 9.37
N ILE A 107 -1.53 0.16 8.71
CA ILE A 107 -2.07 0.06 7.37
C ILE A 107 -1.41 1.14 6.52
N VAL A 108 -0.89 0.74 5.37
CA VAL A 108 -0.41 1.66 4.35
C VAL A 108 -1.62 2.19 3.58
N VAL A 109 -1.69 3.50 3.43
CA VAL A 109 -2.78 4.21 2.77
C VAL A 109 -2.17 4.96 1.58
N VAL A 110 -2.50 4.52 0.38
CA VAL A 110 -2.13 5.19 -0.88
C VAL A 110 -3.32 6.01 -1.34
N ALA A 111 -3.19 7.32 -1.33
CA ALA A 111 -4.26 8.26 -1.64
C ALA A 111 -4.02 8.95 -2.99
N SER A 112 -5.09 9.10 -3.76
CA SER A 112 -5.19 9.92 -4.95
C SER A 112 -6.47 10.77 -4.90
N ASP A 113 -6.58 11.74 -5.81
CA ASP A 113 -7.78 12.53 -6.04
C ASP A 113 -9.06 11.69 -6.25
N ARG A 114 -8.92 10.52 -6.88
CA ARG A 114 -10.02 9.60 -7.23
C ARG A 114 -10.31 8.56 -6.16
N GLY A 115 -9.48 8.43 -5.13
CA GLY A 115 -9.76 7.52 -4.03
C GLY A 115 -8.55 7.10 -3.21
N THR A 116 -8.74 6.03 -2.46
CA THR A 116 -7.77 5.51 -1.52
C THR A 116 -7.68 4.00 -1.67
N VAL A 117 -6.45 3.49 -1.70
CA VAL A 117 -6.13 2.08 -1.56
C VAL A 117 -5.46 1.88 -0.21
N GLU A 118 -6.00 0.97 0.58
CA GLU A 118 -5.44 0.61 1.88
C GLU A 118 -4.88 -0.81 1.83
N LEU A 119 -3.69 -0.97 2.39
CA LEU A 119 -2.92 -2.20 2.41
C LEU A 119 -2.62 -2.56 3.86
N ALA A 120 -3.15 -3.67 4.33
CA ALA A 120 -2.78 -4.25 5.60
C ALA A 120 -1.76 -5.37 5.35
N LEU A 121 -0.68 -5.35 6.12
CA LEU A 121 0.50 -6.22 5.96
C LEU A 121 0.87 -6.88 7.28
N PRO A 122 1.68 -7.95 7.27
CA PRO A 122 2.26 -8.50 8.50
C PRO A 122 3.02 -7.43 9.32
N PRO A 123 3.17 -7.65 10.64
CA PRO A 123 3.84 -6.69 11.51
C PRO A 123 5.28 -6.41 11.07
N GLY A 124 5.65 -5.13 11.03
CA GLY A 124 6.99 -4.69 10.62
C GLY A 124 7.21 -4.49 9.11
N ASP A 125 6.21 -4.78 8.28
CA ASP A 125 6.30 -4.65 6.81
C ASP A 125 5.69 -3.36 6.27
N ALA A 126 4.75 -2.74 7.00
CA ALA A 126 4.00 -1.57 6.55
C ALA A 126 4.90 -0.34 6.29
N GLU A 127 5.81 -0.03 7.22
CA GLU A 127 6.73 1.11 7.09
C GLU A 127 7.73 0.97 5.92
N PRO A 128 8.43 -0.17 5.77
CA PRO A 128 9.29 -0.41 4.61
C PRO A 128 8.53 -0.27 3.29
N LEU A 129 7.33 -0.85 3.19
CA LEU A 129 6.52 -0.74 1.98
C LEU A 129 6.05 0.70 1.71
N ALA A 130 5.56 1.41 2.72
CA ALA A 130 5.13 2.80 2.58
C ALA A 130 6.27 3.70 2.09
N THR A 131 7.47 3.50 2.65
CA THR A 131 8.68 4.24 2.23
C THR A 131 8.99 3.98 0.76
N ARG A 132 8.94 2.70 0.34
CA ARG A 132 9.20 2.32 -1.05
C ARG A 132 8.15 2.86 -2.02
N LEU A 133 6.87 2.78 -1.65
CA LEU A 133 5.78 3.32 -2.45
C LEU A 133 5.89 4.84 -2.60
N ALA A 134 6.22 5.55 -1.53
CA ALA A 134 6.47 6.99 -1.58
C ALA A 134 7.62 7.34 -2.55
N GLU A 135 8.73 6.59 -2.51
CA GLU A 135 9.87 6.78 -3.42
C GLU A 135 9.51 6.54 -4.89
N LEU A 136 8.67 5.54 -5.18
CA LEU A 136 8.28 5.17 -6.53
C LEU A 136 7.17 6.06 -7.12
N LEU A 137 6.24 6.54 -6.28
CA LEU A 137 4.97 7.11 -6.73
C LEU A 137 4.86 8.61 -6.54
N LEU A 138 5.54 9.17 -5.53
CA LEU A 138 5.50 10.62 -5.29
C LEU A 138 6.61 11.27 -6.12
N ARG A 139 6.21 12.15 -7.05
CA ARG A 139 7.18 12.92 -7.85
C ARG A 139 8.02 13.80 -6.92
N PRO A 140 9.31 14.02 -7.24
CA PRO A 140 10.02 15.17 -6.71
C PRO A 140 9.20 16.42 -7.09
N ILE A 141 8.97 17.32 -6.14
CA ILE A 141 8.49 18.66 -6.48
C ILE A 141 9.59 19.24 -7.36
N ASP A 142 9.31 19.43 -8.66
CA ASP A 142 10.19 20.18 -9.53
C ASP A 142 10.32 21.58 -8.92
N ALA A 143 11.46 21.83 -8.27
CA ALA A 143 11.85 23.18 -7.89
C ALA A 143 12.13 23.90 -9.21
N GLY A 144 11.22 24.80 -9.57
CA GLY A 144 11.26 25.57 -10.82
C GLY A 144 12.53 26.40 -11.00
#